data_AF-Q0FGV3-F1
#
_entry.id   AF-Q0FGV3-F1
#
_cell.length_a   1.000
_cell.length_b   1.000
_cell.length_c   1.000
_cell.angle_alpha   90.00
_cell.angle_beta   90.00
_cell.angle_gamma   90.00
#
_symmetry.space_group_name_H-M   'P 1'
#
loop_
_entity.id
_entity.type
_entity.pdbx_description
1 polymer ?
#
loop_
_entity_poly.entity_id
_entity_poly.type
_entity_poly.pdbx_seq_one_letter_code
_entity_poly.pdbx_strand_id
1 'polypeptide(L)' 'RDAAHHFLRLFDKGVARFTPEASDAEITELANTRSSRAFMLLGRVAGTFD' A
#
# COMPACT_ATOMS: atom_id res chain seq x y z
N ARG A 1 0.12 -2.12 -17.11
CA ARG A 1 1.13 -2.97 -16.43
C ARG A 1 2.18 -2.12 -15.71
N ASP A 2 2.95 -1.28 -16.41
CA ASP A 2 4.01 -0.45 -15.80
C ASP A 2 3.49 0.50 -14.70
N ALA A 3 2.40 1.23 -14.97
CA ALA A 3 1.78 2.12 -13.98
C ALA A 3 1.33 1.40 -12.69
N ALA A 4 0.84 0.16 -12.80
CA ALA A 4 0.45 -0.64 -11.63
C ALA A 4 1.67 -1.04 -10.79
N HIS A 5 2.74 -1.53 -11.43
CA HIS A 5 3.99 -1.82 -10.74
C HIS A 5 4.64 -0.56 -10.14
N HIS A 6 4.54 0.57 -10.84
CA HIS A 6 5.03 1.85 -10.36
C HIS A 6 4.26 2.31 -9.11
N PHE A 7 2.93 2.23 -9.14
CA PHE A 7 2.08 2.50 -7.98
C PHE A 7 2.42 1.61 -6.80
N LEU A 8 2.48 0.28 -6.98
CA LEU A 8 2.82 -0.66 -5.91
C LEU A 8 4.16 -0.29 -5.26
N ARG A 9 5.19 -0.01 -6.06
CA ARG A 9 6.52 0.36 -5.56
C ARG A 9 6.50 1.68 -4.77
N LEU A 10 5.78 2.69 -5.24
CA LEU A 10 5.72 3.98 -4.56
C LEU A 10 4.91 3.90 -3.27
N PHE A 11 3.79 3.18 -3.29
CA PHE A 11 2.95 3.00 -2.12
C PHE A 11 3.70 2.25 -1.02
N ASP A 12 4.36 1.13 -1.35
CA ASP A 12 5.18 0.36 -0.42
C ASP A 12 6.28 1.20 0.24
N LYS A 13 7.03 1.98 -0.57
CA LYS A 13 8.03 2.93 -0.05
C LYS A 13 7.44 3.99 0.88
N GLY A 14 6.25 4.49 0.54
CA GLY A 14 5.53 5.47 1.35
C GLY A 14 5.14 4.89 2.70
N VAL A 15 4.54 3.69 2.71
CA VAL A 15 4.18 2.95 3.93
C VAL A 15 5.43 2.69 4.77
N ALA A 16 6.51 2.16 4.19
CA ALA A 16 7.75 1.86 4.92
C ALA A 16 8.36 3.09 5.60
N ARG A 17 8.22 4.28 5.00
CA ARG A 17 8.67 5.54 5.60
C ARG A 17 7.72 6.04 6.70
N PHE A 18 6.42 5.83 6.53
CA PHE A 18 5.38 6.34 7.42
C PHE A 18 5.25 5.53 8.71
N THR A 19 5.22 4.20 8.62
CA THR A 19 4.91 3.31 9.73
C THR A 19 5.78 3.49 10.98
N PRO A 20 7.10 3.77 10.92
CA PRO A 20 7.93 3.94 12.12
C PRO A 20 7.51 5.10 13.04
N GLU A 21 6.85 6.12 12.48
CA GLU A 21 6.41 7.31 13.22
C GLU A 21 4.89 7.32 13.44
N ALA A 22 4.17 6.35 12.86
CA ALA A 22 2.72 6.29 12.91
C ALA A 22 2.23 5.51 14.13
N SER A 23 1.19 6.05 14.78
CA SER A 23 0.42 5.32 15.79
C SER A 23 -0.45 4.23 15.16
N ASP A 24 -0.88 3.26 15.96
CA ASP A 24 -1.82 2.20 15.54
C ASP A 24 -3.12 2.77 14.93
N ALA A 25 -3.60 3.90 15.46
CA ALA A 25 -4.78 4.58 14.95
C ALA A 25 -4.53 5.14 13.53
N GLU A 26 -3.37 5.75 13.31
CA GLU A 26 -2.99 6.29 12.00
C GLU A 26 -2.71 5.19 10.97
N ILE A 27 -2.14 4.06 11.40
CA ILE A 27 -2.00 2.86 10.57
C ILE A 27 -3.38 2.32 10.16
N THR A 28 -4.33 2.30 11.09
CA THR A 28 -5.72 1.88 10.82
C THR A 28 -6.39 2.80 9.81
N GLU A 29 -6.26 4.12 9.97
CA GLU A 29 -6.79 5.10 9.02
C GLU A 29 -6.15 4.95 7.63
N LEU A 30 -4.83 4.76 7.57
CA LEU A 30 -4.12 4.50 6.31
C LEU A 30 -4.70 3.27 5.62
N ALA A 31 -4.89 2.16 6.34
CA ALA A 31 -5.45 0.92 5.80
C ALA A 31 -6.86 1.11 5.22
N ASN A 32 -7.65 2.03 5.78
CA ASN A 32 -9.01 2.34 5.34
C ASN A 32 -9.08 3.29 4.13
N THR A 33 -7.95 3.78 3.61
CA THR A 33 -7.95 4.62 2.40
C THR A 33 -8.23 3.83 1.13
N ARG A 34 -8.68 4.53 0.08
CA ARG A 34 -8.88 3.95 -1.26
C ARG A 34 -7.57 3.43 -1.86
N SER A 35 -6.45 4.10 -1.59
CA SER A 35 -5.13 3.73 -2.10
C SER A 35 -4.61 2.43 -1.48
N SER A 36 -4.83 2.20 -0.18
CA SER A 36 -4.50 0.94 0.48
C SER A 36 -5.31 -0.23 -0.07
N ARG A 37 -6.61 -0.04 -0.32
CA ARG A 37 -7.44 -1.05 -1.00
C ARG A 37 -6.95 -1.34 -2.41
N ALA A 38 -6.59 -0.31 -3.16
CA ALA A 38 -6.03 -0.47 -4.51
C ALA A 38 -4.69 -1.21 -4.49
N PHE A 39 -3.82 -0.94 -3.50
CA PHE A 39 -2.55 -1.64 -3.31
C PHE A 39 -2.77 -3.13 -3.06
N MET A 40 -3.66 -3.48 -2.13
CA MET A 40 -3.99 -4.88 -1.85
C MET A 40 -4.60 -5.59 -3.07
N LEU A 41 -5.54 -4.96 -3.78
CA LEU A 41 -6.16 -5.55 -4.96
C LEU A 41 -5.15 -5.77 -6.09
N LEU A 42 -4.37 -4.74 -6.42
CA LEU A 42 -3.39 -4.80 -7.51
C LEU A 42 -2.26 -5.77 -7.19
N GLY A 43 -1.80 -5.84 -5.95
CA GLY A 43 -0.76 -6.78 -5.55
C GLY A 43 -1.20 -8.24 -5.63
N ARG A 44 -2.45 -8.55 -5.28
CA ARG A 44 -3.03 -9.90 -5.50
C ARG A 44 -3.13 -10.25 -6.97
N VAL A 45 -3.69 -9.34 -7.78
CA VAL A 45 -3.80 -9.56 -9.25
C VAL A 45 -2.43 -9.72 -9.90
N ALA A 46 -1.40 -9.08 -9.34
CA ALA A 46 -0.02 -9.22 -9.80
C ALA A 46 0.72 -10.46 -9.24
N GLY A 47 0.08 -11.28 -8.39
CA GLY A 47 0.70 -12.44 -7.73
C GLY A 47 1.75 -12.09 -6.68
N THR A 48 1.75 -10.85 -6.18
CA THR A 48 2.66 -10.39 -5.12
C THR A 48 2.17 -10.78 -3.73
N PHE A 49 0.85 -10.90 -3.57
CA PHE A 49 0.17 -11.23 -2.32
C PHE A 49 -0.73 -12.46 -2.56
N ASP A 50 -0.14 -13.59 -2.91
CA ASP A 50 -0.81 -14.89 -2.92
C ASP A 50 -0.51 -15.67 -1.64
#